data_AF-A0A7Y4YXF9-F1
#
_entry.id   AF-A0A7Y4YXF9-F1
#
_cell.length_a   1.000
_cell.length_b   1.000
_cell.length_c   1.000
_cell.angle_alpha   90.00
_cell.angle_beta   90.00
_cell.angle_gamma   90.00
#
_symmetry.space_group_name_H-M   'P 1'
#
loop_
_entity.id
_entity.type
_entity.pdbx_description
1 polymer ?
#
loop_
_entity_poly.entity_id
_entity_poly.type
_entity_poly.pdbx_seq_one_letter_code
_entity_poly.pdbx_strand_id
1 'polypeptide(L)' 'ARPLKRAVQRYLQDPLAEKLLGGEIPDGCTVKIDEGEGALTMMVS' A
#
# COMPACT_ATOMS: atom_id res chain seq x y z
N ALA A 1 20.25 6.67 -3.27
CA ALA A 1 18.78 6.51 -3.27
C ALA A 1 18.25 5.09 -2.96
N ARG A 2 19.10 4.07 -2.72
CA ARG A 2 18.64 2.73 -2.28
C ARG A 2 17.75 2.72 -1.01
N PRO A 3 17.96 3.60 -0.01
CA PRO A 3 17.15 3.60 1.20
C PRO A 3 15.67 3.92 0.93
N LEU A 4 15.40 4.91 0.08
CA LEU A 4 14.05 5.37 -0.22
C LEU A 4 13.24 4.29 -0.95
N LYS A 5 13.84 3.63 -1.94
CA LYS A 5 13.20 2.52 -2.66
C LYS A 5 12.80 1.38 -1.71
N ARG A 6 13.65 1.04 -0.74
CA ARG A 6 13.36 -0.02 0.25
C ARG A 6 12.25 0.39 1.21
N ALA A 7 12.18 1.66 1.60
CA ALA A 7 11.09 2.15 2.45
C ALA A 7 9.75 2.06 1.73
N VAL A 8 9.67 2.50 0.47
CA VAL A 8 8.45 2.38 -0.35
C VAL A 8 8.07 0.91 -0.53
N GLN A 9 9.03 0.03 -0.83
CA GLN A 9 8.76 -1.41 -0.93
C GLN A 9 8.13 -1.96 0.35
N ARG A 10 8.79 -1.75 1.49
CA ARG A 10 8.38 -2.32 2.77
C ARG A 10 7.06 -1.78 3.30
N TYR A 11 6.82 -0.49 3.17
CA TYR A 11 5.66 0.16 3.81
C TYR A 11 4.47 0.34 2.87
N LEU A 12 4.67 0.27 1.55
CA LEU A 12 3.60 0.46 0.56
C LEU A 12 3.42 -0.78 -0.32
N GLN A 13 4.50 -1.27 -0.95
CA GLN A 13 4.37 -2.32 -1.97
C GLN A 13 4.02 -3.68 -1.37
N ASP A 14 4.71 -4.09 -0.29
CA ASP A 14 4.48 -5.40 0.33
C ASP A 14 3.05 -5.51 0.90
N PRO A 15 2.53 -4.54 1.67
CA PRO A 15 1.15 -4.59 2.18
C PRO A 15 0.08 -4.50 1.07
N LEU A 16 0.35 -3.74 0.00
CA LEU A 16 -0.56 -3.65 -1.14
C LEU A 16 -0.67 -4.99 -1.86
N ALA A 17 0.47 -5.68 -2.05
CA ALA A 17 0.49 -7.00 -2.66
C ALA A 17 -0.26 -8.04 -1.83
N GLU A 18 -0.09 -8.03 -0.50
CA GLU A 18 -0.84 -8.91 0.41
C GLU A 18 -2.35 -8.68 0.31
N LYS A 19 -2.81 -7.43 0.35
CA LYS A 19 -4.23 -7.07 0.23
C LYS A 19 -4.83 -7.42 -1.13
N LEU A 20 -4.05 -7.24 -2.20
CA LEU A 20 -4.45 -7.63 -3.55
C LEU A 20 -4.61 -9.15 -3.69
N LEU A 21 -3.60 -9.91 -3.23
CA LEU A 21 -3.65 -11.38 -3.23
C LEU A 21 -4.75 -11.94 -2.32
N GLY A 22 -5.08 -11.22 -1.24
CA GLY A 22 -6.19 -11.53 -0.34
C GLY A 22 -7.58 -11.21 -0.92
N GLY A 23 -7.66 -10.52 -2.07
CA GLY A 23 -8.92 -10.14 -2.70
C GLY A 23 -9.63 -8.94 -2.06
N GLU A 24 -8.96 -8.20 -1.16
CA GLU A 24 -9.49 -6.97 -0.56
C GLU A 24 -9.50 -5.79 -1.54
N ILE A 25 -8.70 -5.87 -2.61
CA ILE A 25 -8.55 -4.83 -3.62
C ILE A 25 -9.07 -5.39 -4.95
N PRO A 26 -10.26 -4.96 -5.40
CA PRO A 26 -10.81 -5.38 -6.70
C PRO A 26 -9.99 -4.82 -7.86
N ASP A 27 -9.96 -5.55 -8.96
CA ASP A 27 -9.36 -5.09 -10.20
C ASP A 27 -10.02 -3.81 -10.69
N GLY A 28 -9.19 -2.84 -11.09
CA GLY A 28 -9.66 -1.54 -11.61
C GLY A 28 -10.12 -0.56 -10.54
N CYS A 29 -10.05 -0.89 -9.25
CA CYS A 29 -10.34 0.07 -8.19
C CYS A 29 -9.19 1.07 -7.98
N THR A 30 -9.49 2.18 -7.32
CA THR A 30 -8.47 3.15 -6.91
C THR A 30 -8.16 2.99 -5.43
N VAL A 31 -6.88 2.81 -5.12
CA VAL A 31 -6.41 2.74 -3.73
C VAL A 31 -5.84 4.10 -3.33
N LYS A 32 -6.45 4.73 -2.34
CA LYS A 32 -5.97 5.98 -1.74
C LYS A 32 -5.05 5.65 -0.58
N ILE A 33 -3.88 6.27 -0.59
CA ILE A 33 -2.86 6.16 0.46
C ILE A 33 -2.82 7.47 1.23
N ASP A 34 -3.04 7.41 2.54
CA ASP A 34 -2.93 8.56 3.44
C ASP A 34 -1.93 8.25 4.57
N GLU A 35 -1.32 9.30 5.11
CA GLU A 35 -0.47 9.21 6.31
C GLU A 35 -1.37 9.25 7.55
N GLY A 36 -1.45 8.14 8.28
CA GLY A 36 -2.20 8.01 9.54
C GLY A 36 -1.32 8.24 10.76
N GLU A 37 -1.53 7.47 11.83
CA GLU A 37 -0.75 7.53 13.09
C GLU A 37 0.69 6.98 12.91
N GLY A 38 1.50 7.65 12.08
CA GLY A 38 2.88 7.24 11.80
C GLY A 38 3.02 6.03 10.87
N ALA A 39 1.93 5.59 10.24
CA ALA A 39 1.89 4.51 9.26
C ALA A 39 1.02 4.87 8.04
N LEU A 40 1.28 4.22 6.92
CA LEU A 40 0.49 4.39 5.69
C LEU A 40 -0.84 3.63 5.84
N THR A 41 -1.95 4.36 5.69
CA THR A 41 -3.31 3.80 5.69
C THR A 41 -3.81 3.70 4.25
N MET A 42 -4.40 2.54 3.90
CA MET A 42 -4.94 2.29 2.57
C MET A 42 -6.47 2.28 2.62
N MET A 43 -7.10 3.08 1.77
CA MET A 43 -8.55 3.07 1.55
C MET A 43 -8.84 2.70 0.10
N VAL A 44 -9.77 1.78 -0.11
CA VAL A 44 -10.20 1.34 -1.45
C VAL A 44 -11.50 2.02 -1.81
N SER A 45 -11.58 2.61 -3.00
CA SER A 45 -12.78 3.27 -3.56
C SER A 45 -13.23 2.65 -4.86
#